data_AF-A0A917NR44-F1
#
_entry.id   AF-A0A917NR44-F1
#
_cell.length_a   1.000
_cell.length_b   1.000
_cell.length_c   1.000
_cell.angle_alpha   90.00
_cell.angle_beta   90.00
_cell.angle_gamma   90.00
#
_symmetry.space_group_name_H-M   'P 1'
#
loop_
_entity.id
_entity.type
_entity.pdbx_description
1 polymer ?
#
loop_
_entity_poly.entity_id
_entity_poly.type
_entity_poly.pdbx_seq_one_letter_code
_entity_poly.pdbx_strand_id
1 'polypeptide(L)'
;MFKRPERALPSVGRMTYDDLHPYMIQCAAEAARVARGVTAARLDDRTHCPDWDVRALVNHWVLYTSHGLEHRALRKQLSEELSERDFTADPDWAEAYAAQLDRAVAAWADPAVWEGEVDLGMAAMPAADLASMIIKELAVHGWDVATATGQEYHVSEGAARLVLDVVVKHGDLYRQYDGFADPVPVPGDAPVFDRALAASGRDPRQGAVG
;
A
#
# COMPACT_ATOMS: atom_id res chain seq x y z
N MET A 1 13.01 -34.58 -34.99
CA MET A 1 12.49 -33.24 -34.61
C MET A 1 12.14 -33.31 -33.12
N PHE A 2 13.09 -32.94 -32.26
CA PHE A 2 12.96 -33.05 -30.82
C PHE A 2 12.16 -31.86 -30.28
N LYS A 3 10.98 -32.10 -29.71
CA LYS A 3 10.25 -31.10 -28.92
C LYS A 3 11.07 -30.82 -27.66
N ARG A 4 11.47 -29.55 -27.47
CA ARG A 4 12.01 -29.10 -26.18
C ARG A 4 10.94 -29.25 -25.09
N PRO A 5 11.27 -29.67 -23.87
CA PRO A 5 10.34 -29.56 -22.76
C PRO A 5 10.11 -28.07 -22.46
N GLU A 6 8.84 -27.70 -22.34
CA GLU A 6 8.40 -26.42 -21.80
C GLU A 6 8.97 -26.29 -20.38
N ARG A 7 9.81 -25.27 -20.17
CA ARG A 7 10.26 -24.91 -18.83
C ARG A 7 9.03 -24.41 -18.08
N ALA A 8 8.57 -25.15 -17.09
CA ALA A 8 7.64 -24.64 -16.09
C ALA A 8 8.24 -23.34 -15.50
N LEU A 9 7.44 -22.28 -15.47
CA LEU A 9 7.77 -21.06 -14.73
C LEU A 9 7.95 -21.45 -13.26
N PRO A 10 8.97 -20.92 -12.56
CA PRO A 10 9.12 -21.19 -11.13
C PRO A 10 7.84 -20.74 -10.42
N SER A 11 7.24 -21.62 -9.61
CA SER A 11 6.18 -21.19 -8.69
C SER A 11 6.79 -20.12 -7.80
N VAL A 12 6.25 -18.90 -7.84
CA VAL A 12 6.57 -17.87 -6.85
C VAL A 12 6.34 -18.53 -5.48
N GLY A 13 7.41 -18.67 -4.70
CA GLY A 13 7.33 -19.31 -3.38
C GLY A 13 6.27 -18.61 -2.55
N ARG A 14 5.53 -19.37 -1.74
CA ARG A 14 4.54 -18.82 -0.82
C ARG A 14 5.25 -17.79 0.08
N MET A 15 4.90 -16.50 -0.04
CA MET A 15 5.44 -15.46 0.83
C MET A 15 5.05 -15.76 2.27
N THR A 16 6.02 -15.73 3.18
CA THR A 16 5.85 -16.10 4.59
C THR A 16 5.86 -14.89 5.51
N TYR A 17 5.54 -15.11 6.79
CA TYR A 17 5.68 -14.10 7.85
C TYR A 17 7.04 -13.41 7.82
N ASP A 18 8.12 -14.19 7.75
CA ASP A 18 9.50 -13.70 7.80
C ASP A 18 9.85 -12.83 6.59
N ASP A 19 9.16 -13.03 5.45
CA ASP A 19 9.35 -12.25 4.23
C ASP A 19 8.60 -10.92 4.26
N LEU A 20 7.46 -10.85 4.98
CA LEU A 20 6.50 -9.74 4.84
C LEU A 20 6.44 -8.82 6.06
N HIS A 21 6.49 -9.36 7.27
CA HIS A 21 6.31 -8.56 8.49
C HIS A 21 7.40 -7.47 8.67
N PRO A 22 8.69 -7.71 8.37
CA PRO A 22 9.70 -6.64 8.41
C PRO A 22 9.38 -5.46 7.47
N TYR A 23 8.84 -5.74 6.28
CA TYR A 23 8.46 -4.70 5.32
C TYR A 23 7.17 -3.98 5.73
N MET A 24 6.25 -4.67 6.42
CA MET A 24 5.08 -4.04 7.05
C MET A 24 5.51 -3.02 8.10
N ILE A 25 6.42 -3.38 9.01
CA ILE A 25 6.98 -2.47 10.02
C ILE A 25 7.62 -1.26 9.34
N GLN A 26 8.46 -1.51 8.32
CA GLN A 26 9.15 -0.44 7.63
C GLN A 26 8.19 0.54 6.94
N CYS A 27 7.23 0.03 6.16
CA CYS A 27 6.30 0.89 5.42
C CYS A 27 5.34 1.63 6.36
N ALA A 28 4.94 1.02 7.49
CA ALA A 28 4.16 1.69 8.52
C ALA A 28 4.95 2.84 9.18
N ALA A 29 6.24 2.64 9.47
CA ALA A 29 7.08 3.70 10.03
C ALA A 29 7.24 4.89 9.07
N GLU A 30 7.46 4.62 7.78
CA GLU A 30 7.55 5.67 6.76
C GLU A 30 6.21 6.38 6.55
N ALA A 31 5.09 5.62 6.55
CA ALA A 31 3.75 6.18 6.49
C ALA A 31 3.47 7.16 7.65
N ALA A 32 3.82 6.78 8.88
CA ALA A 32 3.68 7.64 10.04
C ALA A 32 4.57 8.89 9.94
N ARG A 33 5.79 8.78 9.39
CA ARG A 33 6.67 9.93 9.15
C ARG A 33 6.06 10.90 8.14
N VAL A 34 5.56 10.39 7.01
CA VAL A 34 4.93 11.20 5.96
C VAL A 34 3.68 11.90 6.49
N ALA A 35 2.82 11.19 7.22
CA ALA A 35 1.60 11.74 7.80
C ALA A 35 1.88 12.93 8.72
N ARG A 36 2.92 12.86 9.56
CA ARG A 36 3.35 13.98 10.42
C ARG A 36 3.84 15.21 9.66
N GLY A 37 4.26 15.04 8.41
CA GLY A 37 4.66 16.13 7.53
C GLY A 37 3.49 16.80 6.79
N VAL A 38 2.28 16.22 6.83
CA VAL A 38 1.11 16.79 6.16
C VAL A 38 0.56 17.95 6.99
N THR A 39 0.55 19.15 6.40
CA THR A 39 -0.03 20.34 7.03
C THR A 39 -1.47 20.55 6.54
N ALA A 40 -2.30 21.22 7.34
CA ALA A 40 -3.68 21.52 6.97
C ALA A 40 -3.79 22.30 5.63
N ALA A 41 -2.80 23.14 5.33
CA ALA A 41 -2.75 23.93 4.09
C ALA A 41 -2.55 23.07 2.82
N ARG A 42 -2.14 21.81 2.97
CA ARG A 42 -1.89 20.88 1.86
C ARG A 42 -3.04 19.90 1.62
N LEU A 43 -4.07 19.90 2.47
CA LEU A 43 -5.15 18.91 2.40
C LEU A 43 -5.99 19.02 1.12
N ASP A 44 -6.06 20.20 0.52
CA ASP A 44 -6.83 20.43 -0.70
C ASP A 44 -5.94 20.40 -1.97
N ASP A 45 -4.66 20.04 -1.83
CA ASP A 45 -3.73 19.89 -2.97
C ASP A 45 -4.11 18.67 -3.81
N ARG A 46 -3.81 18.73 -5.11
CA ARG A 46 -4.09 17.64 -6.05
C ARG A 46 -3.13 16.48 -5.85
N THR A 47 -3.60 15.25 -6.10
CA THR A 47 -2.78 14.04 -6.07
C THR A 47 -2.63 13.40 -7.45
N HIS A 48 -1.81 12.36 -7.54
CA HIS A 48 -1.70 11.52 -8.74
C HIS A 48 -2.93 10.64 -8.97
N CYS A 49 -3.81 10.50 -7.98
CA CYS A 49 -5.14 9.94 -8.13
C CYS A 49 -6.07 11.09 -8.58
N PRO A 50 -6.51 11.15 -9.86
CA PRO A 50 -7.11 12.36 -10.43
C PRO A 50 -8.41 12.80 -9.74
N ASP A 51 -9.11 11.86 -9.10
CA ASP A 51 -10.36 12.12 -8.39
C ASP A 51 -10.17 12.51 -6.92
N TRP A 52 -8.94 12.44 -6.39
CA TRP A 52 -8.65 12.66 -4.97
C TRP A 52 -7.69 13.84 -4.77
N ASP A 53 -8.09 14.75 -3.90
CA ASP A 53 -7.17 15.66 -3.21
C ASP A 53 -6.43 14.90 -2.08
N VAL A 54 -5.47 15.58 -1.44
CA VAL A 54 -4.69 14.99 -0.34
C VAL A 54 -5.61 14.55 0.80
N ARG A 55 -6.70 15.26 1.10
CA ARG A 55 -7.67 14.89 2.13
C ARG A 55 -8.33 13.56 1.84
N ALA A 56 -8.88 13.38 0.64
CA ALA A 56 -9.52 12.14 0.22
C ALA A 56 -8.52 10.99 0.23
N LEU A 57 -7.30 11.21 -0.28
CA LEU A 57 -6.23 10.23 -0.27
C LEU A 57 -5.81 9.83 1.16
N VAL A 58 -5.62 10.79 2.07
CA VAL A 58 -5.26 10.51 3.46
C VAL A 58 -6.37 9.72 4.16
N ASN A 59 -7.63 10.07 3.95
CA ASN A 59 -8.74 9.32 4.54
C ASN A 59 -8.80 7.86 4.07
N HIS A 60 -8.64 7.63 2.77
CA HIS A 60 -8.52 6.28 2.21
C HIS A 60 -7.32 5.54 2.82
N TRP A 61 -6.16 6.20 2.82
CA TRP A 61 -4.90 5.63 3.28
C TRP A 61 -4.97 5.24 4.75
N VAL A 62 -5.43 6.13 5.63
CA VAL A 62 -5.59 5.88 7.07
C VAL A 62 -6.55 4.71 7.31
N LEU A 63 -7.72 4.73 6.65
CA LEU A 63 -8.73 3.70 6.82
C LEU A 63 -8.18 2.31 6.50
N TYR A 64 -7.60 2.11 5.33
CA TYR A 64 -7.24 0.76 4.88
C TYR A 64 -5.92 0.26 5.46
N THR A 65 -4.92 1.14 5.61
CA THR A 65 -3.57 0.71 6.02
C THR A 65 -3.36 0.62 7.52
N SER A 66 -4.22 1.24 8.33
CA SER A 66 -4.14 1.17 9.80
C SER A 66 -5.33 0.44 10.42
N HIS A 67 -6.54 0.97 10.29
CA HIS A 67 -7.76 0.32 10.82
C HIS A 67 -8.05 -0.99 10.08
N GLY A 68 -8.02 -0.95 8.74
CA GLY A 68 -8.19 -2.12 7.89
C GLY A 68 -7.15 -3.18 8.23
N LEU A 69 -5.88 -2.81 8.29
CA LEU A 69 -4.80 -3.74 8.64
C LEU A 69 -5.03 -4.44 9.98
N GLU A 70 -5.33 -3.70 11.06
CA GLU A 70 -5.64 -4.30 12.36
C GLU A 70 -6.87 -5.22 12.29
N HIS A 71 -7.95 -4.75 11.67
CA HIS A 71 -9.19 -5.52 11.56
C HIS A 71 -8.98 -6.83 10.80
N ARG A 72 -8.16 -6.84 9.74
CA ARG A 72 -7.85 -8.06 8.99
C ARG A 72 -7.03 -9.06 9.79
N ALA A 73 -6.06 -8.61 10.60
CA ALA A 73 -5.39 -9.50 11.57
C ALA A 73 -6.38 -10.14 12.55
N LEU A 74 -7.32 -9.33 13.06
CA LEU A 74 -8.32 -9.76 14.04
C LEU A 74 -9.54 -10.48 13.44
N ARG A 75 -9.58 -10.68 12.12
CA ARG A 75 -10.72 -11.27 11.39
C ARG A 75 -12.04 -10.53 11.65
N LYS A 76 -11.98 -9.20 11.69
CA LYS A 76 -13.12 -8.30 11.87
C LYS A 76 -13.41 -7.55 10.57
N GLN A 77 -14.66 -7.15 10.39
CA GLN A 77 -15.06 -6.21 9.35
C GLN A 77 -14.87 -4.77 9.82
N LEU A 78 -14.63 -3.85 8.88
CA LEU A 78 -14.69 -2.41 9.15
C LEU A 78 -16.16 -2.01 9.35
N SER A 79 -16.43 -1.10 10.28
CA SER A 79 -17.76 -0.52 10.43
C SER A 79 -18.02 0.53 9.35
N GLU A 80 -19.30 0.77 9.06
CA GLU A 80 -19.75 1.86 8.20
C GLU A 80 -19.30 3.21 8.76
N GLU A 81 -19.45 3.42 10.08
CA GLU A 81 -18.98 4.62 10.78
C GLU A 81 -17.49 4.91 10.55
N LEU A 82 -16.62 3.89 10.58
CA LEU A 82 -15.20 4.08 10.28
C LEU A 82 -14.97 4.41 8.82
N SER A 83 -15.75 3.84 7.92
CA SER A 83 -15.62 4.02 6.47
C SER A 83 -16.04 5.43 6.02
N GLU A 84 -16.94 6.07 6.74
CA GLU A 84 -17.45 7.42 6.46
C GLU A 84 -16.69 8.54 7.19
N ARG A 85 -15.74 8.20 8.07
CA ARG A 85 -15.03 9.16 8.90
C ARG A 85 -14.05 10.02 8.09
N ASP A 86 -14.09 11.33 8.29
CA ASP A 86 -12.98 12.23 7.95
C ASP A 86 -11.98 12.28 9.12
N PHE A 87 -10.91 11.50 9.03
CA PHE A 87 -9.82 11.49 10.00
C PHE A 87 -9.09 12.83 10.04
N THR A 88 -8.96 13.53 8.91
CA THR A 88 -8.20 14.79 8.83
C THR A 88 -8.89 15.96 9.51
N ALA A 89 -10.16 15.81 9.91
CA ALA A 89 -10.88 16.78 10.70
C ALA A 89 -10.34 16.90 12.13
N ASP A 90 -9.68 15.85 12.64
CA ASP A 90 -9.04 15.87 13.95
C ASP A 90 -7.67 16.56 13.85
N PRO A 91 -7.35 17.56 14.69
CA PRO A 91 -6.07 18.28 14.60
C PRO A 91 -4.84 17.37 14.83
N ASP A 92 -5.00 16.28 15.58
CA ASP A 92 -3.94 15.34 15.94
C ASP A 92 -4.02 14.03 15.13
N TRP A 93 -4.72 14.03 13.99
CA TRP A 93 -4.97 12.81 13.20
C TRP A 93 -3.69 12.06 12.81
N ALA A 94 -2.59 12.78 12.55
CA ALA A 94 -1.33 12.16 12.15
C ALA A 94 -0.73 11.31 13.28
N GLU A 95 -0.83 11.76 14.54
CA GLU A 95 -0.39 10.97 15.70
C GLU A 95 -1.39 9.84 16.01
N ALA A 96 -2.69 10.07 15.81
CA ALA A 96 -3.70 9.02 15.94
C ALA A 96 -3.47 7.89 14.92
N TYR A 97 -3.11 8.25 13.67
CA TYR A 97 -2.74 7.31 12.62
C TYR A 97 -1.47 6.54 12.97
N ALA A 98 -0.42 7.22 13.43
CA ALA A 98 0.82 6.56 13.87
C ALA A 98 0.54 5.54 14.99
N ALA A 99 -0.24 5.91 16.00
CA ALA A 99 -0.62 5.00 17.08
C ALA A 99 -1.51 3.84 16.61
N GLN A 100 -2.37 4.06 15.61
CA GLN A 100 -3.19 3.00 15.01
C GLN A 100 -2.35 2.05 14.14
N LEU A 101 -1.33 2.55 13.43
CA LEU A 101 -0.36 1.73 12.72
C LEU A 101 0.43 0.84 13.68
N ASP A 102 0.88 1.35 14.83
CA ASP A 102 1.57 0.55 15.85
C ASP A 102 0.68 -0.61 16.34
N ARG A 103 -0.60 -0.35 16.59
CA ARG A 103 -1.57 -1.40 16.95
C ARG A 103 -1.76 -2.43 15.84
N ALA A 104 -1.90 -1.96 14.60
CA ALA A 104 -2.09 -2.80 13.45
C ALA A 104 -0.88 -3.74 13.24
N VAL A 105 0.33 -3.19 13.23
CA VAL A 105 1.58 -3.96 13.14
C VAL A 105 1.67 -4.97 14.29
N ALA A 106 1.38 -4.57 15.52
CA ALA A 106 1.38 -5.49 16.66
C ALA A 106 0.38 -6.64 16.50
N ALA A 107 -0.78 -6.41 15.89
CA ALA A 107 -1.78 -7.45 15.62
C ALA A 107 -1.29 -8.48 14.58
N TRP A 108 -0.34 -8.13 13.72
CA TRP A 108 0.30 -9.02 12.75
C TRP A 108 1.61 -9.65 13.27
N ALA A 109 2.00 -9.41 14.53
CA ALA A 109 3.25 -9.93 15.08
C ALA A 109 3.24 -11.44 15.37
N ASP A 110 2.06 -12.07 15.51
CA ASP A 110 1.93 -13.51 15.68
C ASP A 110 1.92 -14.20 14.29
N PRO A 111 2.89 -15.09 13.97
CA PRO A 111 2.92 -15.82 12.71
C PRO A 111 1.62 -16.58 12.38
N ALA A 112 0.86 -17.02 13.39
CA ALA A 112 -0.43 -17.70 13.18
C ALA A 112 -1.47 -16.81 12.49
N VAL A 113 -1.37 -15.49 12.62
CA VAL A 113 -2.27 -14.52 11.97
C VAL A 113 -2.10 -14.53 10.44
N TRP A 114 -0.95 -14.98 9.94
CA TRP A 114 -0.63 -15.04 8.51
C TRP A 114 -1.16 -16.31 7.84
N GLU A 115 -1.73 -17.23 8.62
CA GLU A 115 -2.33 -18.46 8.12
C GLU A 115 -3.83 -18.27 7.78
N GLY A 116 -4.36 -19.20 6.99
CA GLY A 116 -5.76 -19.22 6.59
C GLY A 116 -6.19 -18.07 5.68
N GLU A 117 -7.51 -17.91 5.56
CA GLU A 117 -8.14 -16.92 4.68
C GLU A 117 -8.84 -15.82 5.49
N VAL A 118 -8.79 -14.61 4.98
CA VAL A 118 -9.51 -13.45 5.52
C VAL A 118 -10.76 -13.24 4.68
N ASP A 119 -11.91 -13.15 5.34
CA ASP A 119 -13.18 -12.86 4.69
C ASP A 119 -13.30 -11.35 4.39
N LEU A 120 -13.51 -11.02 3.12
CA LEU A 120 -13.71 -9.67 2.60
C LEU A 120 -15.20 -9.41 2.25
N GLY A 121 -16.10 -10.26 2.74
CA GLY A 121 -17.55 -10.22 2.52
C GLY A 121 -17.97 -10.92 1.23
N MET A 122 -17.45 -10.46 0.08
CA MET A 122 -17.79 -11.02 -1.23
C MET A 122 -16.77 -12.05 -1.75
N ALA A 123 -15.62 -12.15 -1.08
CA ALA A 123 -14.54 -13.08 -1.41
C ALA A 123 -13.71 -13.39 -0.16
N ALA A 124 -12.94 -14.47 -0.21
CA ALA A 124 -11.91 -14.79 0.78
C ALA A 124 -10.53 -14.74 0.13
N MET A 125 -9.51 -14.33 0.87
CA MET A 125 -8.13 -14.23 0.38
C MET A 125 -7.15 -14.78 1.42
N PRO A 126 -6.09 -15.49 1.02
CA PRO A 126 -5.03 -15.87 1.96
C PRO A 126 -4.48 -14.67 2.72
N ALA A 127 -4.31 -14.80 4.04
CA ALA A 127 -3.92 -13.66 4.90
C ALA A 127 -2.58 -13.04 4.47
N ALA A 128 -1.59 -13.86 4.09
CA ALA A 128 -0.31 -13.36 3.58
C ALA A 128 -0.43 -12.55 2.27
N ASP A 129 -1.29 -12.99 1.35
CA ASP A 129 -1.54 -12.25 0.11
C ASP A 129 -2.21 -10.90 0.42
N LEU A 130 -3.22 -10.89 1.31
CA LEU A 130 -3.87 -9.66 1.73
C LEU A 130 -2.92 -8.69 2.44
N ALA A 131 -2.07 -9.20 3.34
CA ALA A 131 -1.04 -8.41 4.00
C ALA A 131 -0.06 -7.78 3.00
N SER A 132 0.36 -8.54 1.98
CA SER A 132 1.24 -8.03 0.92
C SER A 132 0.59 -6.88 0.12
N MET A 133 -0.72 -6.95 -0.12
CA MET A 133 -1.48 -5.87 -0.75
C MET A 133 -1.53 -4.63 0.13
N ILE A 134 -1.74 -4.78 1.45
CA ILE A 134 -1.76 -3.63 2.36
C ILE A 134 -0.36 -3.01 2.52
N ILE A 135 0.72 -3.81 2.50
CA ILE A 135 2.10 -3.28 2.45
C ILE A 135 2.31 -2.45 1.17
N LYS A 136 1.78 -2.92 0.03
CA LYS A 136 1.76 -2.14 -1.21
C LYS A 136 0.97 -0.83 -1.02
N GLU A 137 -0.22 -0.86 -0.41
CA GLU A 137 -0.99 0.38 -0.16
C GLU A 137 -0.24 1.36 0.74
N LEU A 138 0.40 0.87 1.82
CA LEU A 138 1.26 1.69 2.68
C LEU A 138 2.32 2.40 1.84
N ALA A 139 3.01 1.65 0.98
CA ALA A 139 4.14 2.17 0.23
C ALA A 139 3.74 3.13 -0.89
N VAL A 140 2.78 2.75 -1.71
CA VAL A 140 2.38 3.49 -2.90
C VAL A 140 1.61 4.76 -2.53
N HIS A 141 0.65 4.67 -1.61
CA HIS A 141 -0.07 5.87 -1.15
C HIS A 141 0.75 6.73 -0.20
N GLY A 142 1.69 6.14 0.55
CA GLY A 142 2.70 6.90 1.27
C GLY A 142 3.55 7.78 0.33
N TRP A 143 3.93 7.24 -0.83
CA TRP A 143 4.60 8.01 -1.88
C TRP A 143 3.67 9.07 -2.51
N ASP A 144 2.39 8.73 -2.77
CA ASP A 144 1.43 9.70 -3.33
C ASP A 144 1.27 10.92 -2.40
N VAL A 145 1.09 10.68 -1.09
CA VAL A 145 0.95 11.76 -0.08
C VAL A 145 2.25 12.54 0.07
N ALA A 146 3.40 11.85 0.17
CA ALA A 146 4.70 12.51 0.28
C ALA A 146 4.93 13.44 -0.93
N THR A 147 4.69 12.93 -2.13
CA THR A 147 4.92 13.68 -3.37
C THR A 147 3.98 14.87 -3.49
N ALA A 148 2.67 14.68 -3.24
CA ALA A 148 1.68 15.76 -3.27
C ALA A 148 1.98 16.88 -2.26
N THR A 149 2.59 16.52 -1.12
CA THR A 149 2.92 17.47 -0.05
C THR A 149 4.38 17.97 -0.10
N GLY A 150 5.14 17.61 -1.13
CA GLY A 150 6.52 18.06 -1.34
C GLY A 150 7.56 17.44 -0.40
N GLN A 151 7.26 16.27 0.15
CA GLN A 151 8.16 15.49 1.01
C GLN A 151 8.94 14.46 0.18
N GLU A 152 10.11 14.08 0.67
CA GLU A 152 10.80 12.88 0.19
C GLU A 152 10.08 11.61 0.67
N TYR A 153 10.26 10.49 -0.04
CA TYR A 153 9.73 9.19 0.34
C TYR A 153 10.83 8.12 0.23
N HIS A 154 10.97 7.30 1.28
CA HIS A 154 12.05 6.31 1.38
C HIS A 154 11.50 4.91 1.62
N VAL A 155 11.94 3.93 0.81
CA VAL A 155 11.63 2.52 1.00
C VAL A 155 12.88 1.68 0.72
N SER A 156 13.02 0.55 1.42
CA SER A 156 14.17 -0.34 1.22
C SER A 156 14.05 -1.03 -0.12
N GLU A 157 15.17 -1.44 -0.70
CA GLU A 157 15.15 -2.18 -1.95
C GLU A 157 14.36 -3.51 -1.82
N GLY A 158 14.38 -4.14 -0.65
CA GLY A 158 13.60 -5.34 -0.37
C GLY A 158 12.09 -5.09 -0.42
N ALA A 159 11.62 -4.07 0.32
CA ALA A 159 10.22 -3.66 0.28
C ALA A 159 9.81 -3.18 -1.11
N ALA A 160 10.68 -2.46 -1.83
CA ALA A 160 10.42 -2.04 -3.21
C ALA A 160 10.22 -3.23 -4.17
N ARG A 161 11.01 -4.31 -4.02
CA ARG A 161 10.83 -5.55 -4.81
C ARG A 161 9.50 -6.22 -4.49
N LEU A 162 9.14 -6.33 -3.21
CA LEU A 162 7.82 -6.84 -2.81
C LEU A 162 6.68 -6.03 -3.44
N VAL A 163 6.77 -4.70 -3.34
CA VAL A 163 5.76 -3.78 -3.92
C VAL A 163 5.67 -3.99 -5.44
N LEU A 164 6.79 -4.08 -6.14
CA LEU A 164 6.82 -4.36 -7.58
C LEU A 164 6.13 -5.69 -7.90
N ASP A 165 6.46 -6.77 -7.17
CA ASP A 165 5.87 -8.09 -7.37
C ASP A 165 4.35 -8.07 -7.16
N VAL A 166 3.87 -7.38 -6.11
CA VAL A 166 2.43 -7.22 -5.83
C VAL A 166 1.75 -6.40 -6.92
N VAL A 167 2.33 -5.29 -7.36
CA VAL A 167 1.79 -4.44 -8.44
C VAL A 167 1.68 -5.22 -9.74
N VAL A 168 2.71 -6.01 -10.09
CA VAL A 168 2.68 -6.83 -11.32
C VAL A 168 1.67 -7.97 -11.19
N LYS A 169 1.67 -8.70 -10.06
CA LYS A 169 0.77 -9.84 -9.83
C LYS A 169 -0.71 -9.44 -9.88
N HIS A 170 -1.05 -8.29 -9.31
CA HIS A 170 -2.44 -7.83 -9.17
C HIS A 170 -2.82 -6.72 -10.15
N GLY A 171 -1.92 -6.32 -11.07
CA GLY A 171 -2.10 -5.12 -11.89
C GLY A 171 -3.39 -5.09 -12.71
N ASP A 172 -3.77 -6.21 -13.31
CA ASP A 172 -5.02 -6.30 -14.09
C ASP A 172 -6.26 -6.17 -13.21
N LEU A 173 -6.22 -6.76 -12.01
CA LEU A 173 -7.30 -6.65 -11.03
C LEU A 173 -7.46 -5.18 -10.58
N TYR A 174 -6.37 -4.50 -10.24
CA TYR A 174 -6.43 -3.10 -9.84
C TYR A 174 -6.92 -2.20 -10.98
N ARG A 175 -6.50 -2.43 -12.23
CA ARG A 175 -7.03 -1.68 -13.39
C ARG A 175 -8.51 -1.95 -13.63
N GLN A 176 -9.00 -3.17 -13.42
CA GLN A 176 -10.41 -3.51 -13.56
C GLN A 176 -11.31 -2.71 -12.60
N TYR A 177 -10.79 -2.35 -11.42
CA TYR A 177 -11.52 -1.61 -10.38
C TYR A 177 -10.98 -0.19 -10.18
N ASP A 178 -10.37 0.39 -11.23
CA ASP A 178 -9.88 1.78 -11.25
C ASP A 178 -8.86 2.14 -10.15
N GLY A 179 -8.22 1.15 -9.54
CA GLY A 179 -7.19 1.34 -8.52
C GLY A 179 -5.80 1.63 -9.10
N PHE A 180 -5.54 1.23 -10.35
CA PHE A 180 -4.33 1.56 -11.11
C PHE A 180 -4.69 2.14 -12.48
N ALA A 181 -3.83 3.02 -12.99
CA ALA A 181 -3.88 3.51 -14.37
C ALA A 181 -3.00 2.65 -15.29
N ASP A 182 -2.95 3.04 -16.57
CA ASP A 182 -2.05 2.40 -17.54
C ASP A 182 -0.57 2.63 -17.15
N PRO A 183 0.30 1.61 -17.31
CA PRO A 183 1.70 1.74 -16.96
C PRO A 183 2.42 2.88 -17.69
N VAL A 184 3.28 3.59 -16.97
CA VAL A 184 4.12 4.67 -17.51
C VAL A 184 5.49 4.10 -17.92
N PRO A 185 6.09 4.51 -19.05
CA PRO A 185 7.42 4.03 -19.44
C PRO A 185 8.52 4.60 -18.53
N VAL A 186 9.37 3.71 -18.02
CA VAL A 186 10.62 4.03 -17.31
C VAL A 186 11.77 3.17 -17.84
N PRO A 187 13.04 3.61 -17.72
CA PRO A 187 14.20 2.78 -18.06
C PRO A 187 14.21 1.45 -17.32
N GLY A 188 14.71 0.39 -17.96
CA GLY A 188 14.74 -0.96 -17.35
C GLY A 188 15.68 -1.07 -16.14
N ASP A 189 16.65 -0.16 -16.03
CA ASP A 189 17.59 0.01 -14.93
C ASP A 189 17.16 1.10 -13.93
N ALA A 190 15.94 1.64 -14.05
CA ALA A 190 15.39 2.55 -13.06
C ALA A 190 15.30 1.88 -11.67
N PRO A 191 15.34 2.67 -10.58
CA PRO A 191 15.14 2.17 -9.23
C PRO A 191 13.91 1.24 -9.13
N VAL A 192 13.99 0.21 -8.31
CA VAL A 192 12.94 -0.82 -8.24
C VAL A 192 11.58 -0.21 -7.87
N PHE A 193 11.57 0.75 -6.95
CA PHE A 193 10.34 1.42 -6.53
C PHE A 193 9.75 2.27 -7.65
N ASP A 194 10.56 3.00 -8.40
CA ASP A 194 10.13 3.75 -9.60
C ASP A 194 9.46 2.84 -10.62
N ARG A 195 9.99 1.63 -10.82
CA ARG A 195 9.38 0.61 -11.69
C ARG A 195 8.03 0.11 -11.15
N ALA A 196 7.88 0.01 -9.83
CA ALA A 196 6.61 -0.37 -9.21
C ALA A 196 5.56 0.74 -9.37
N LEU A 197 5.95 2.00 -9.12
CA LEU A 197 5.11 3.17 -9.34
C LEU A 197 4.67 3.24 -10.81
N ALA A 198 5.62 3.14 -11.73
CA ALA A 198 5.38 3.12 -13.17
C ALA A 198 4.41 2.02 -13.59
N ALA A 199 4.57 0.80 -13.07
CA ALA A 199 3.66 -0.32 -13.36
C ALA A 199 2.23 -0.13 -12.80
N SER A 200 2.07 0.70 -11.77
CA SER A 200 0.76 1.12 -11.23
C SER A 200 0.14 2.31 -11.97
N GLY A 201 0.85 2.87 -12.94
CA GLY A 201 0.43 4.05 -13.71
C GLY A 201 0.83 5.40 -13.10
N ARG A 202 1.65 5.41 -12.05
CA ARG A 202 2.23 6.62 -11.46
C ARG A 202 3.53 6.97 -12.18
N ASP A 203 3.77 8.25 -12.46
CA ASP A 203 5.04 8.69 -13.03
C ASP A 203 6.01 9.12 -11.90
N PRO A 204 7.07 8.35 -11.61
CA PRO A 204 8.00 8.66 -10.52
C PRO A 204 8.80 9.95 -10.74
N ARG A 205 8.76 10.54 -11.94
CA ARG A 205 9.44 11.81 -12.26
C ARG A 205 8.56 13.03 -11.95
N GLN A 206 7.28 12.82 -11.67
CA GLN A 206 6.36 13.91 -11.32
C GLN A 206 6.52 14.24 -9.83
N GLY A 207 6.69 15.53 -9.53
CA GLY A 207 6.67 16.05 -8.16
C GLY A 207 5.23 16.38 -7.73
N ALA A 208 5.07 17.26 -6.73
CA ALA A 208 3.76 17.79 -6.37
C ALA A 208 3.04 18.33 -7.62
N VAL A 209 1.78 17.94 -7.81
CA VAL A 209 0.95 18.41 -8.92
C VAL A 209 0.60 19.88 -8.63
N GLY A 210 1.19 20.80 -9.39
CA GLY A 210 0.98 22.25 -9.25
C GLY A 210 -0.39 22.74 -9.69
#